data_AF-M3HVT4-F1
#
_entry.id   AF-M3HVT4-F1
#
_cell.length_a   1.000
_cell.length_b   1.000
_cell.length_c   1.000
_cell.angle_alpha   90.00
_cell.angle_beta   90.00
_cell.angle_gamma   90.00
#
_symmetry.space_group_name_H-M   'P 1'
#
loop_
_entity.id
_entity.type
_entity.pdbx_description
1 polymer ?
#
loop_
_entity_poly.entity_id
_entity_poly.type
_entity_poly.pdbx_seq_one_letter_code
_entity_poly.pdbx_strand_id
1 'polypeptide(L)'
;MDYSVRDDFGGSVDTVSAWIGLHYFCSRPVDENGEDLSLLTWPEGNGFLVEKLRSPIRSKIQTGTLVENVKPADSKKGRFSVRIYTPSTGIQKDILCDSIVYSLPSFTRKYILKEKSGITDGLIYSPWLVANLSVDKVPTGKGISPCWDNVIYQSPSLGYIVSTHQDLHGSSREESVLTYYKAFGEQDTISTRKKMMKTSWSSWKESILFDLKKAHPDIEKRVYNIDVMIYAHAMIRPVPGFIWGRTKG
;
A
#
# COMPACT_ATOMS: atom_id res chain seq x y z
N MET A 1 -4.90 -19.47 6.88
CA MET A 1 -4.34 -18.52 7.86
C MET A 1 -3.18 -17.71 7.28
N ASP A 2 -2.11 -18.33 6.75
CA ASP A 2 -0.97 -17.58 6.19
C ASP A 2 -1.34 -16.57 5.09
N TYR A 3 -2.22 -16.95 4.16
CA TYR A 3 -2.71 -16.03 3.12
C TYR A 3 -3.29 -14.74 3.72
N SER A 4 -4.25 -14.87 4.64
CA SER A 4 -4.94 -13.71 5.23
C SER A 4 -4.00 -12.79 5.97
N VAL A 5 -3.05 -13.31 6.77
CA VAL A 5 -2.11 -12.44 7.48
C VAL A 5 -1.13 -11.73 6.54
N ARG A 6 -0.79 -12.34 5.39
CA ARG A 6 -0.01 -11.67 4.34
C ARG A 6 -0.83 -10.59 3.65
N ASP A 7 -2.11 -10.84 3.40
CA ASP A 7 -3.02 -9.90 2.75
C ASP A 7 -3.33 -8.70 3.66
N ASP A 8 -3.64 -8.93 4.92
CA ASP A 8 -4.06 -7.90 5.86
C ASP A 8 -2.90 -7.11 6.48
N PHE A 9 -1.72 -7.74 6.63
CA PHE A 9 -0.59 -7.16 7.38
C PHE A 9 0.73 -7.18 6.62
N GLY A 10 0.81 -7.86 5.48
CA GLY A 10 2.05 -8.01 4.72
C GLY A 10 3.14 -8.85 5.38
N GLY A 11 2.81 -9.60 6.44
CA GLY A 11 3.71 -10.50 7.16
C GLY A 11 3.26 -11.94 7.05
N SER A 12 4.18 -12.90 7.09
CA SER A 12 3.79 -14.32 7.22
C SER A 12 3.27 -14.63 8.63
N VAL A 13 2.62 -15.78 8.78
CA VAL A 13 2.09 -16.24 10.08
C VAL A 13 3.16 -16.32 11.18
N ASP A 14 4.43 -16.56 10.81
CA ASP A 14 5.55 -16.64 11.77
C ASP A 14 6.04 -15.25 12.24
N THR A 15 5.62 -14.18 11.57
CA THR A 15 6.08 -12.81 11.86
C THR A 15 5.01 -11.94 12.49
N VAL A 16 3.74 -12.31 12.35
CA VAL A 16 2.60 -11.55 12.85
C VAL A 16 2.18 -12.06 14.24
N SER A 17 1.82 -11.13 15.13
CA SER A 17 1.26 -11.46 16.43
C SER A 17 -0.05 -12.23 16.29
N ALA A 18 -0.11 -13.43 16.88
CA ALA A 18 -1.31 -14.26 16.92
C ALA A 18 -2.52 -13.52 17.51
N TRP A 19 -2.31 -12.66 18.52
CA TRP A 19 -3.39 -11.87 19.12
C TRP A 19 -4.01 -10.88 18.14
N ILE A 20 -3.18 -10.27 17.28
CA ILE A 20 -3.64 -9.28 16.29
C ILE A 20 -4.35 -9.99 15.14
N GLY A 21 -3.82 -11.14 14.71
CA GLY A 21 -4.51 -12.01 13.77
C GLY A 21 -5.90 -12.39 14.28
N LEU A 22 -6.01 -12.89 15.52
CA LEU A 22 -7.29 -13.26 16.12
C LEU A 22 -8.24 -12.06 16.26
N HIS A 23 -7.74 -10.95 16.80
CA HIS A 23 -8.54 -9.74 16.98
C HIS A 23 -9.16 -9.30 15.64
N TYR A 24 -8.37 -9.28 14.57
CA TYR A 24 -8.86 -8.92 13.25
C TYR A 24 -10.04 -9.78 12.79
N PHE A 25 -9.94 -11.11 12.92
CA PHE A 25 -11.04 -12.01 12.55
C PHE A 25 -12.26 -11.87 13.47
N CYS A 26 -12.04 -11.63 14.76
CA CYS A 26 -13.12 -11.45 15.73
C CYS A 26 -13.80 -10.07 15.64
N SER A 27 -13.16 -9.08 15.00
CA SER A 27 -13.66 -7.70 14.91
C SER A 27 -14.20 -7.32 13.54
N ARG A 28 -14.31 -8.28 12.59
CA ARG A 28 -14.84 -7.97 11.26
C ARG A 28 -16.30 -7.51 11.36
N PRO A 29 -16.64 -6.33 10.80
CA PRO A 29 -18.02 -5.89 10.78
C PRO A 29 -18.81 -6.80 9.84
N VAL A 30 -19.96 -7.24 10.34
CA VAL A 30 -20.97 -7.97 9.59
C VAL A 30 -22.25 -7.14 9.56
N ASP A 31 -23.12 -7.42 8.61
CA ASP A 31 -24.45 -6.81 8.59
C ASP A 31 -25.34 -7.35 9.72
N GLU A 32 -26.60 -6.92 9.76
CA GLU A 32 -27.57 -7.35 10.76
C GLU A 32 -27.89 -8.86 10.74
N ASN A 33 -27.59 -9.54 9.63
CA ASN A 33 -27.80 -10.98 9.43
C ASN A 33 -26.51 -11.79 9.67
N GLY A 34 -25.39 -11.13 9.96
CA GLY A 34 -24.10 -11.78 10.13
C GLY A 34 -23.35 -12.05 8.83
N GLU A 35 -23.76 -11.43 7.72
CA GLU A 35 -23.09 -11.54 6.42
C GLU A 35 -21.99 -10.49 6.24
N ASP A 36 -21.01 -10.81 5.38
CA ASP A 36 -19.94 -9.89 5.03
C ASP A 36 -20.51 -8.64 4.34
N LEU A 37 -20.01 -7.46 4.72
CA LEU A 37 -20.43 -6.20 4.12
C LEU A 37 -20.10 -6.16 2.62
N SER A 38 -21.06 -5.69 1.82
CA SER A 38 -20.84 -5.44 0.40
C SER A 38 -19.82 -4.33 0.19
N LEU A 39 -18.74 -4.65 -0.53
CA LEU A 39 -17.70 -3.69 -0.90
C LEU A 39 -18.09 -2.96 -2.19
N LEU A 40 -18.08 -1.64 -2.17
CA LEU A 40 -18.34 -0.80 -3.33
C LEU A 40 -17.22 0.22 -3.52
N THR A 41 -16.88 0.49 -4.78
CA THR A 41 -16.00 1.60 -5.15
C THR A 41 -16.64 2.45 -6.26
N TRP A 42 -16.22 3.71 -6.36
CA TRP A 42 -16.52 4.56 -7.53
C TRP A 42 -15.76 4.07 -8.77
N PRO A 43 -16.23 4.39 -9.99
CA PRO A 43 -15.52 4.08 -11.25
C PRO A 43 -14.07 4.59 -11.29
N GLU A 44 -13.79 5.74 -10.67
CA GLU A 44 -12.45 6.32 -10.56
C GLU A 44 -11.62 5.74 -9.40
N GLY A 45 -12.15 4.71 -8.72
CA GLY A 45 -11.56 4.11 -7.52
C GLY A 45 -11.52 5.08 -6.35
N ASN A 46 -10.56 4.87 -5.46
CA ASN A 46 -10.27 5.80 -4.34
C ASN A 46 -9.85 7.20 -4.81
N GLY A 47 -9.48 7.36 -6.09
CA GLY A 47 -9.17 8.67 -6.69
C GLY A 47 -10.34 9.64 -6.63
N PHE A 48 -11.58 9.14 -6.72
CA PHE A 48 -12.78 9.96 -6.56
C PHE A 48 -12.81 10.66 -5.20
N LEU A 49 -12.62 9.90 -4.12
CA LEU A 49 -12.63 10.44 -2.75
C LEU A 49 -11.49 11.44 -2.54
N VAL A 50 -10.29 11.09 -3.02
CA VAL A 50 -9.12 11.98 -2.94
C VAL A 50 -9.40 13.31 -3.64
N GLU A 51 -10.00 13.31 -4.83
CA GLU A 51 -10.31 14.54 -5.55
C GLU A 51 -11.41 15.35 -4.87
N LYS A 52 -12.44 14.72 -4.29
CA LYS A 52 -13.47 15.41 -3.50
C LYS A 52 -12.88 16.10 -2.27
N LEU A 53 -11.92 15.49 -1.60
CA LEU A 53 -11.21 16.09 -0.48
C LEU A 53 -10.24 17.21 -0.94
N ARG A 54 -9.60 17.02 -2.10
CA ARG A 54 -8.59 17.93 -2.64
C ARG A 54 -9.19 19.22 -3.21
N SER A 55 -10.28 19.10 -3.98
CA SER A 55 -10.89 20.21 -4.74
C SER A 55 -11.13 21.48 -3.92
N PRO A 56 -11.78 21.47 -2.73
CA PRO A 56 -12.07 22.68 -1.96
C PRO A 56 -10.81 23.37 -1.39
N ILE A 57 -9.68 22.67 -1.32
CA ILE A 57 -8.43 23.18 -0.73
C ILE A 57 -7.28 23.22 -1.75
N ARG A 58 -7.56 23.08 -3.05
CA ARG A 58 -6.55 22.91 -4.09
C ARG A 58 -5.49 24.02 -4.10
N SER A 59 -5.91 25.27 -3.89
CA SER A 59 -5.02 26.44 -3.81
C SER A 59 -4.12 26.46 -2.57
N LYS A 60 -4.46 25.68 -1.54
CA LYS A 60 -3.69 25.56 -0.29
C LYS A 60 -2.69 24.39 -0.33
N ILE A 61 -2.78 23.51 -1.32
CA ILE A 61 -1.89 22.36 -1.46
C ILE A 61 -0.65 22.75 -2.23
N GLN A 62 0.51 22.59 -1.60
CA GLN A 62 1.82 22.78 -2.23
C GLN A 62 2.44 21.40 -2.49
N THR A 63 2.47 20.97 -3.74
CA THR A 63 3.19 19.76 -4.17
C THR A 63 4.64 20.09 -4.49
N GLY A 64 5.49 19.07 -4.64
CA GLY A 64 6.91 19.27 -4.97
C GLY A 64 7.68 20.06 -3.90
N THR A 65 7.19 20.06 -2.66
CA THR A 65 7.76 20.79 -1.53
C THR A 65 8.00 19.79 -0.40
N LEU A 66 9.26 19.62 -0.02
CA LEU A 66 9.69 18.70 1.03
C LEU A 66 9.80 19.45 2.36
N VAL A 67 9.29 18.86 3.44
CA VAL A 67 9.55 19.34 4.80
C VAL A 67 10.81 18.67 5.32
N GLU A 68 11.83 19.46 5.59
CA GLU A 68 13.14 18.94 6.02
C GLU A 68 13.26 18.91 7.54
N ASN A 69 12.72 19.92 8.22
CA ASN A 69 12.88 20.09 9.66
C ASN A 69 11.77 20.96 10.25
N VAL A 70 11.33 20.61 11.45
CA VAL A 70 10.39 21.38 12.27
C VAL A 70 11.04 21.67 13.61
N LYS A 71 10.99 22.93 14.04
CA LYS A 71 11.48 23.36 15.36
C LYS A 71 10.54 24.41 15.98
N PRO A 72 10.61 24.62 17.31
CA PRO A 72 10.04 25.82 17.92
C PRO A 72 10.60 27.07 17.22
N ALA A 73 9.75 28.08 17.03
CA ALA A 73 10.18 29.33 16.44
C ALA A 73 10.82 30.25 17.47
N ASP A 74 11.85 30.99 17.05
CA ASP A 74 12.55 32.00 17.86
C ASP A 74 11.84 33.38 17.81
N SER A 75 10.58 33.43 17.35
CA SER A 75 9.82 34.65 17.04
C SER A 75 8.41 34.59 17.62
N LYS A 76 7.84 35.74 17.99
CA LYS A 76 6.43 35.84 18.44
C LYS A 76 5.41 35.69 17.30
N LYS A 77 5.85 35.67 16.03
CA LYS A 77 4.97 35.59 14.86
C LYS A 77 4.41 34.19 14.57
N GLY A 78 4.88 33.18 15.29
CA GLY A 78 4.38 31.81 15.21
C GLY A 78 5.04 30.93 16.26
N ARG A 79 4.42 29.80 16.62
CA ARG A 79 4.98 28.84 17.59
C ARG A 79 6.05 27.91 17.01
N PHE A 80 5.97 27.61 15.72
CA PHE A 80 6.83 26.68 15.01
C PHE A 80 7.45 27.31 13.77
N SER A 81 8.65 26.86 13.43
CA SER A 81 9.35 27.15 12.19
C SER A 81 9.56 25.84 11.42
N VAL A 82 9.04 25.80 10.20
CA VAL A 82 9.08 24.65 9.30
C VAL A 82 10.00 24.96 8.13
N ARG A 83 11.12 24.27 8.05
CA ARG A 83 12.02 24.36 6.91
C ARG A 83 11.49 23.51 5.76
N ILE A 84 11.33 24.14 4.61
CA ILE A 84 10.91 23.48 3.39
C ILE A 84 11.93 23.67 2.26
N TYR A 85 11.96 22.68 1.38
CA TYR A 85 12.82 22.64 0.21
C TYR A 85 11.99 22.32 -1.04
N THR A 86 12.21 23.07 -2.13
CA THR A 86 11.58 22.83 -3.42
C THR A 86 12.65 22.30 -4.39
N PRO A 87 12.66 20.98 -4.70
CA PRO A 87 13.72 20.39 -5.53
C PRO A 87 13.83 20.97 -6.94
N SER A 88 12.71 21.36 -7.55
CA SER A 88 12.70 21.93 -8.91
C SER A 88 13.39 23.28 -9.02
N THR A 89 13.46 24.05 -7.93
CA THR A 89 14.09 25.38 -7.90
C THR A 89 15.35 25.43 -7.05
N GLY A 90 15.62 24.40 -6.24
CA GLY A 90 16.71 24.39 -5.27
C GLY A 90 16.52 25.34 -4.09
N ILE A 91 15.34 25.93 -3.92
CA ILE A 91 15.10 26.96 -2.90
C ILE A 91 14.76 26.33 -1.56
N GLN A 92 15.41 26.81 -0.49
CA GLN A 92 15.04 26.55 0.90
C GLN A 92 14.42 27.79 1.53
N LYS A 93 13.35 27.61 2.30
CA LYS A 93 12.72 28.69 3.09
C LYS A 93 12.13 28.15 4.38
N ASP A 94 12.04 29.02 5.39
CA ASP A 94 11.37 28.72 6.65
C ASP A 94 9.98 29.35 6.66
N ILE A 95 8.95 28.56 7.01
CA ILE A 95 7.57 29.00 7.21
C ILE A 95 7.26 29.04 8.71
N LEU A 96 6.60 30.09 9.18
CA LEU A 96 6.13 30.18 10.55
C LEU A 96 4.65 29.76 10.66
N CYS A 97 4.30 29.01 11.69
CA CYS A 97 2.92 28.63 11.99
C CYS A 97 2.70 28.41 13.49
N ASP A 98 1.43 28.42 13.92
CA ASP A 98 1.07 28.19 15.33
C ASP A 98 0.75 26.73 15.64
N SER A 99 0.44 25.93 14.62
CA SER A 99 0.01 24.54 14.78
C SER A 99 0.45 23.70 13.59
N ILE A 100 0.71 22.41 13.86
CA ILE A 100 1.17 21.44 12.88
C ILE A 100 0.36 20.16 13.06
N VAL A 101 -0.21 19.67 11.97
CA VAL A 101 -0.72 18.30 11.86
C VAL A 101 0.31 17.50 11.08
N TYR A 102 0.95 16.54 11.74
CA TYR A 102 2.00 15.71 11.12
C TYR A 102 1.40 14.41 10.60
N SER A 103 1.26 14.31 9.28
CA SER A 103 0.67 13.14 8.60
C SER A 103 1.67 12.39 7.70
N LEU A 104 2.97 12.56 7.96
CA LEU A 104 4.03 11.81 7.26
C LEU A 104 4.25 10.45 7.97
N PRO A 105 4.86 9.46 7.29
CA PRO A 105 5.13 8.16 7.90
C PRO A 105 5.93 8.28 9.20
N SER A 106 5.54 7.55 10.25
CA SER A 106 6.09 7.71 11.60
C SER A 106 7.62 7.57 11.64
N PHE A 107 8.22 6.67 10.86
CA PHE A 107 9.68 6.52 10.80
C PHE A 107 10.44 7.80 10.35
N THR A 108 9.75 8.77 9.74
CA THR A 108 10.33 10.06 9.34
C THR A 108 10.43 11.07 10.49
N ARG A 109 9.74 10.83 11.61
CA ARG A 109 9.65 11.75 12.76
C ARG A 109 11.02 12.07 13.37
N LYS A 110 11.88 11.07 13.54
CA LYS A 110 13.23 11.28 14.10
C LYS A 110 14.10 12.20 13.25
N TYR A 111 13.85 12.26 11.94
CA TYR A 111 14.59 13.12 11.02
C TYR A 111 14.00 14.53 10.96
N ILE A 112 12.66 14.63 10.85
CA ILE A 112 11.96 15.90 10.61
C ILE A 112 11.66 16.66 11.93
N LEU A 113 11.26 15.94 12.98
CA LEU A 113 10.89 16.50 14.28
C LEU A 113 12.02 16.40 15.32
N LYS A 114 13.12 15.70 14.99
CA LYS A 114 14.23 15.40 15.92
C LYS A 114 13.79 14.72 17.22
N GLU A 115 12.71 13.96 17.14
CA GLU A 115 12.15 13.26 18.27
C GLU A 115 13.10 12.16 18.77
N LYS A 116 13.32 12.11 20.10
CA LYS A 116 14.24 11.17 20.77
C LYS A 116 13.52 10.14 21.65
N SER A 117 12.19 10.18 21.72
CA SER A 117 11.35 9.39 22.62
C SER A 117 11.42 7.88 22.36
N GLY A 118 12.04 7.43 21.27
CA GLY A 118 12.04 6.03 20.85
C GLY A 118 10.66 5.51 20.46
N ILE A 119 9.66 6.39 20.31
CA ILE A 119 8.25 6.01 20.07
C ILE A 119 8.07 5.20 18.77
N THR A 120 8.98 5.40 17.81
CA THR A 120 8.99 4.69 16.53
C THR A 120 9.95 3.50 16.51
N ASP A 121 10.62 3.22 17.62
CA ASP A 121 11.55 2.11 17.71
C ASP A 121 10.77 0.80 17.59
N GLY A 122 11.34 -0.19 16.92
CA GLY A 122 10.67 -1.47 16.69
C GLY A 122 9.52 -1.44 15.68
N LEU A 123 9.15 -0.29 15.10
CA LEU A 123 8.21 -0.26 13.97
C LEU A 123 8.83 -0.97 12.76
N ILE A 124 8.25 -2.12 12.42
CA ILE A 124 8.59 -2.88 11.23
C ILE A 124 7.55 -2.55 10.16
N TYR A 125 7.98 -2.39 8.92
CA TYR A 125 7.07 -2.11 7.80
C TYR A 125 7.14 -3.22 6.77
N SER A 126 5.98 -3.77 6.40
CA SER A 126 5.87 -4.79 5.38
C SER A 126 6.10 -4.19 3.98
N PRO A 127 7.01 -4.75 3.17
CA PRO A 127 7.15 -4.36 1.77
C PRO A 127 6.14 -5.09 0.89
N TRP A 128 5.50 -4.37 -0.03
CA TRP A 128 4.54 -4.89 -1.01
C TRP A 128 4.93 -4.54 -2.43
N LEU A 129 4.48 -5.36 -3.38
CA LEU A 129 4.46 -5.07 -4.81
C LEU A 129 3.02 -5.16 -5.30
N VAL A 130 2.62 -4.18 -6.10
CA VAL A 130 1.36 -4.16 -6.84
C VAL A 130 1.70 -4.03 -8.32
N ALA A 131 1.11 -4.87 -9.15
CA ALA A 131 1.26 -4.76 -10.60
C ALA A 131 -0.10 -4.67 -11.27
N ASN A 132 -0.28 -3.69 -12.15
CA ASN A 132 -1.45 -3.58 -13.00
C ASN A 132 -1.11 -4.07 -14.39
N LEU A 133 -1.81 -5.11 -14.85
CA LEU A 133 -1.62 -5.72 -16.15
C LEU A 133 -2.84 -5.38 -17.01
N SER A 134 -2.65 -4.57 -18.04
CA SER A 134 -3.70 -4.31 -19.03
C SER A 134 -3.75 -5.50 -19.99
N VAL A 135 -4.93 -6.12 -20.08
CA VAL A 135 -5.18 -7.29 -20.91
C VAL A 135 -6.21 -6.99 -21.99
N ASP A 136 -5.99 -7.53 -23.18
CA ASP A 136 -6.95 -7.46 -24.29
C ASP A 136 -8.24 -8.26 -23.99
N LYS A 137 -8.11 -9.30 -23.17
CA LYS A 137 -9.18 -10.16 -22.71
C LYS A 137 -8.91 -10.66 -21.30
N VAL A 138 -9.93 -10.66 -20.45
CA VAL A 138 -9.84 -11.34 -19.14
C VAL A 138 -9.46 -12.81 -19.38
N PRO A 139 -8.32 -13.29 -18.86
CA PRO A 139 -7.84 -14.63 -19.14
C PRO A 139 -8.79 -15.65 -18.49
N THR A 140 -9.10 -16.70 -19.24
CA THR A 140 -9.99 -17.77 -18.78
C THR A 140 -9.16 -18.99 -18.40
N GLY A 141 -9.45 -19.55 -17.23
CA GLY A 141 -8.81 -20.76 -16.74
C GLY A 141 -9.63 -22.02 -17.02
N LYS A 142 -9.11 -23.17 -16.60
CA LYS A 142 -9.92 -24.39 -16.52
C LYS A 142 -10.92 -24.24 -15.37
N GLY A 143 -12.21 -24.47 -15.65
CA GLY A 143 -13.27 -24.42 -14.65
C GLY A 143 -14.12 -23.16 -14.79
N ILE A 144 -14.22 -22.39 -13.71
CA ILE A 144 -15.06 -21.18 -13.66
C ILE A 144 -14.33 -19.97 -14.25
N SER A 145 -15.10 -19.00 -14.73
CA SER A 145 -14.57 -17.69 -15.07
C SER A 145 -13.95 -17.02 -13.85
N PRO A 146 -12.93 -16.15 -14.02
CA PRO A 146 -12.33 -15.42 -12.92
C PRO A 146 -13.37 -14.67 -12.08
N CYS A 147 -13.25 -14.80 -10.77
CA CYS A 147 -14.02 -14.03 -9.81
C CYS A 147 -13.45 -12.60 -9.72
N TRP A 148 -14.05 -11.76 -8.88
CA TRP A 148 -13.44 -10.47 -8.55
C TRP A 148 -12.02 -10.65 -8.01
N ASP A 149 -11.84 -11.53 -7.03
CA ASP A 149 -10.55 -11.90 -6.44
C ASP A 149 -10.18 -13.35 -6.78
N ASN A 150 -8.92 -13.57 -7.16
CA ASN A 150 -8.44 -14.85 -7.69
C ASN A 150 -7.09 -15.21 -7.06
N VAL A 151 -7.12 -16.19 -6.16
CA VAL A 151 -5.93 -16.70 -5.47
C VAL A 151 -5.33 -17.87 -6.25
N ILE A 152 -4.04 -17.79 -6.54
CA ILE A 152 -3.30 -18.84 -7.26
C ILE A 152 -2.74 -19.84 -6.24
N TYR A 153 -3.12 -21.11 -6.39
CA TYR A 153 -2.61 -22.18 -5.53
C TYR A 153 -1.08 -22.29 -5.62
N GLN A 154 -0.40 -22.42 -4.47
CA GLN A 154 1.07 -22.48 -4.36
C GLN A 154 1.78 -21.31 -5.08
N SER A 155 1.16 -20.13 -5.05
CA SER A 155 1.79 -18.89 -5.47
C SER A 155 2.41 -18.16 -4.27
N PRO A 156 3.58 -17.51 -4.45
CA PRO A 156 4.11 -16.58 -3.46
C PRO A 156 3.33 -15.25 -3.41
N SER A 157 2.38 -15.03 -4.31
CA SER A 157 1.54 -13.84 -4.37
C SER A 157 0.33 -13.94 -3.44
N LEU A 158 -0.47 -12.88 -3.45
CA LEU A 158 -1.83 -12.85 -2.91
C LEU A 158 -2.88 -13.08 -4.01
N GLY A 159 -2.45 -13.37 -5.24
CA GLY A 159 -3.32 -13.50 -6.39
C GLY A 159 -3.47 -12.18 -7.15
N TYR A 160 -4.59 -12.05 -7.83
CA TYR A 160 -4.95 -10.85 -8.56
C TYR A 160 -6.46 -10.62 -8.51
N ILE A 161 -6.85 -9.35 -8.59
CA ILE A 161 -8.24 -8.97 -8.81
C ILE A 161 -8.49 -8.60 -10.27
N VAL A 162 -9.72 -8.77 -10.73
CA VAL A 162 -10.22 -8.20 -11.99
C VAL A 162 -10.78 -6.82 -11.68
N SER A 163 -10.03 -5.76 -11.96
CA SER A 163 -10.35 -4.40 -11.52
C SER A 163 -11.60 -3.82 -12.19
N THR A 164 -12.05 -4.42 -13.30
CA THR A 164 -13.30 -4.05 -13.99
C THR A 164 -14.50 -4.89 -13.54
N HIS A 165 -14.40 -5.71 -12.47
CA HIS A 165 -15.47 -6.61 -12.05
C HIS A 165 -16.77 -5.89 -11.64
N GLN A 166 -16.66 -4.69 -11.07
CA GLN A 166 -17.81 -3.86 -10.67
C GLN A 166 -18.25 -2.86 -11.75
N ASP A 167 -17.70 -2.95 -12.97
CA ASP A 167 -18.08 -2.05 -14.05
C ASP A 167 -19.53 -2.33 -14.49
N LEU A 168 -20.36 -1.29 -14.39
CA LEU A 168 -21.78 -1.34 -14.74
C LEU A 168 -22.02 -1.49 -16.26
N HIS A 169 -20.99 -1.25 -17.08
CA HIS A 169 -21.07 -1.51 -18.53
C HIS A 169 -21.05 -3.00 -18.88
N GLY A 170 -20.89 -3.88 -17.89
CA GLY A 170 -21.10 -5.32 -18.02
C GLY A 170 -20.21 -5.99 -19.08
N SER A 171 -20.57 -7.21 -19.45
CA SER A 171 -19.88 -8.15 -20.35
C SER A 171 -19.57 -7.68 -21.78
N SER A 172 -19.72 -6.39 -22.08
CA SER A 172 -19.43 -5.80 -23.40
C SER A 172 -17.95 -5.49 -23.61
N ARG A 173 -17.16 -5.36 -22.52
CA ARG A 173 -15.73 -5.09 -22.58
C ARG A 173 -14.93 -6.38 -22.44
N GLU A 174 -14.19 -6.76 -23.47
CA GLU A 174 -13.26 -7.88 -23.37
C GLU A 174 -12.01 -7.47 -22.59
N GLU A 175 -11.53 -6.25 -22.81
CA GLU A 175 -10.36 -5.69 -22.14
C GLU A 175 -10.57 -5.46 -20.66
N SER A 176 -9.51 -5.65 -19.88
CA SER A 176 -9.54 -5.43 -18.44
C SER A 176 -8.16 -5.05 -17.89
N VAL A 177 -8.13 -4.74 -16.60
CA VAL A 177 -6.90 -4.58 -15.83
C VAL A 177 -6.92 -5.64 -14.73
N LEU A 178 -5.88 -6.47 -14.71
CA LEU A 178 -5.62 -7.40 -13.60
C LEU A 178 -4.69 -6.70 -12.62
N THR A 179 -5.11 -6.55 -11.37
CA THR A 179 -4.24 -6.01 -10.32
C THR A 179 -3.70 -7.15 -9.47
N TYR A 180 -2.42 -7.45 -9.67
CA TYR A 180 -1.65 -8.49 -8.99
C TYR A 180 -1.01 -7.95 -7.72
N TYR A 181 -1.10 -8.71 -6.64
CA TYR A 181 -0.58 -8.34 -5.33
C TYR A 181 0.47 -9.33 -4.84
N LYS A 182 1.59 -8.83 -4.34
CA LYS A 182 2.62 -9.65 -3.68
C LYS A 182 3.10 -8.99 -2.40
N ALA A 183 2.75 -9.59 -1.28
CA ALA A 183 3.30 -9.27 0.03
C ALA A 183 4.59 -10.06 0.29
N PHE A 184 5.62 -9.39 0.78
CA PHE A 184 6.88 -10.01 1.16
C PHE A 184 6.90 -10.27 2.67
N GLY A 185 6.34 -11.42 3.04
CA GLY A 185 6.04 -11.80 4.42
C GLY A 185 7.25 -12.18 5.27
N GLU A 186 8.46 -12.27 4.69
CA GLU A 186 9.65 -12.74 5.39
C GLU A 186 10.07 -11.83 6.55
N GLN A 187 10.75 -12.40 7.55
CA GLN A 187 11.16 -11.70 8.77
C GLN A 187 12.09 -10.51 8.48
N ASP A 188 13.09 -10.70 7.60
CA ASP A 188 14.07 -9.66 7.26
C ASP A 188 13.55 -8.71 6.17
N THR A 189 12.71 -7.76 6.60
CA THR A 189 12.19 -6.71 5.71
C THR A 189 13.28 -5.81 5.12
N ILE A 190 14.44 -5.67 5.78
CA ILE A 190 15.52 -4.79 5.30
C ILE A 190 16.21 -5.43 4.10
N SER A 191 16.56 -6.71 4.19
CA SER A 191 17.13 -7.46 3.07
C SER A 191 16.17 -7.48 1.89
N THR A 192 14.88 -7.71 2.13
CA THR A 192 13.86 -7.66 1.08
C THR A 192 13.81 -6.29 0.40
N ARG A 193 13.75 -5.18 1.14
CA ARG A 193 13.77 -3.83 0.55
C ARG A 193 15.03 -3.57 -0.28
N LYS A 194 16.20 -4.00 0.21
CA LYS A 194 17.47 -3.88 -0.54
C LYS A 194 17.43 -4.67 -1.85
N LYS A 195 16.84 -5.86 -1.85
CA LYS A 195 16.63 -6.65 -3.08
C LYS A 195 15.67 -5.93 -4.02
N MET A 196 14.54 -5.43 -3.52
CA MET A 196 13.54 -4.73 -4.32
C MET A 196 14.13 -3.50 -5.01
N MET A 197 14.91 -2.69 -4.29
CA MET A 197 15.59 -1.51 -4.85
C MET A 197 16.53 -1.83 -6.02
N LYS A 198 17.10 -3.04 -6.07
CA LYS A 198 18.02 -3.49 -7.12
C LYS A 198 17.32 -4.27 -8.23
N THR A 199 16.05 -4.64 -8.05
CA THR A 199 15.33 -5.47 -9.01
C THR A 199 14.78 -4.59 -10.12
N SER A 200 15.14 -4.88 -11.36
CA SER A 200 14.66 -4.13 -12.52
C SER A 200 13.18 -4.40 -12.78
N TRP A 201 12.54 -3.49 -13.51
CA TRP A 201 11.18 -3.69 -14.01
C TRP A 201 11.05 -4.97 -14.84
N SER A 202 12.05 -5.29 -15.69
CA SER A 202 12.01 -6.51 -16.51
C SER A 202 11.99 -7.78 -15.67
N SER A 203 12.80 -7.85 -14.62
CA SER A 203 12.80 -8.99 -13.69
C SER A 203 11.49 -9.10 -12.92
N TRP A 204 10.86 -7.97 -12.56
CA TRP A 204 9.52 -8.01 -11.96
C TRP A 204 8.48 -8.54 -12.93
N LYS A 205 8.44 -8.00 -14.15
CA LYS A 205 7.56 -8.47 -15.22
C LYS A 205 7.66 -9.98 -15.40
N GLU A 206 8.87 -10.51 -15.57
CA GLU A 206 9.11 -11.94 -15.75
C GLU A 206 8.61 -12.76 -14.57
N SER A 207 8.90 -12.32 -13.32
CA SER A 207 8.43 -13.01 -12.12
C SER A 207 6.91 -13.00 -12.00
N ILE A 208 6.23 -11.91 -12.38
CA ILE A 208 4.77 -11.79 -12.30
C ILE A 208 4.11 -12.69 -13.35
N LEU A 209 4.57 -12.60 -14.60
CA LEU A 209 4.03 -13.42 -15.69
C LEU A 209 4.28 -14.91 -15.45
N PHE A 210 5.47 -15.29 -14.94
CA PHE A 210 5.77 -16.67 -14.57
C PHE A 210 4.79 -17.21 -13.51
N ASP A 211 4.39 -16.38 -12.55
CA ASP A 211 3.46 -16.79 -11.51
C ASP A 211 2.01 -16.87 -12.03
N LEU A 212 1.57 -15.87 -12.80
CA LEU A 212 0.24 -15.85 -13.43
C LEU A 212 0.05 -17.00 -14.44
N LYS A 213 1.11 -17.42 -15.13
CA LYS A 213 1.10 -18.57 -16.07
C LYS A 213 0.58 -19.86 -15.46
N LYS A 214 0.72 -20.05 -14.14
CA LYS A 214 0.22 -21.24 -13.44
C LYS A 214 -1.30 -21.39 -13.57
N ALA A 215 -2.02 -20.28 -13.52
CA ALA A 215 -3.47 -20.23 -13.70
C ALA A 215 -3.87 -19.96 -15.16
N HIS A 216 -3.08 -19.14 -15.86
CA HIS A 216 -3.39 -18.61 -17.19
C HIS A 216 -2.21 -18.81 -18.17
N PRO A 217 -2.10 -19.98 -18.82
CA PRO A 217 -0.96 -20.29 -19.69
C PRO A 217 -0.73 -19.32 -20.86
N ASP A 218 -1.78 -18.62 -21.31
CA ASP A 218 -1.73 -17.66 -22.41
C ASP A 218 -1.55 -16.20 -21.96
N ILE A 219 -1.36 -15.93 -20.66
CA ILE A 219 -1.31 -14.57 -20.10
C ILE A 219 -0.34 -13.62 -20.83
N GLU A 220 0.82 -14.11 -21.25
CA GLU A 220 1.80 -13.28 -21.96
C GLU A 220 1.31 -12.77 -23.32
N LYS A 221 0.39 -13.49 -23.95
CA LYS A 221 -0.22 -13.08 -25.22
C LYS A 221 -1.32 -12.05 -25.01
N ARG A 222 -1.89 -12.00 -23.80
CA ARG A 222 -3.02 -11.11 -23.44
C ARG A 222 -2.56 -9.75 -22.95
N VAL A 223 -1.43 -9.72 -22.26
CA VAL A 223 -0.94 -8.53 -21.59
C VAL A 223 -0.22 -7.63 -22.59
N TYR A 224 -0.73 -6.41 -22.79
CA TYR A 224 -0.09 -5.40 -23.65
C TYR A 224 0.58 -4.28 -22.86
N ASN A 225 0.28 -4.13 -21.56
CA ASN A 225 0.94 -3.17 -20.67
C ASN A 225 1.08 -3.73 -19.25
N ILE A 226 2.19 -3.42 -18.56
CA ILE A 226 2.44 -3.80 -17.17
C ILE A 226 3.08 -2.64 -16.41
N ASP A 227 2.33 -2.09 -15.47
CA ASP A 227 2.80 -1.10 -14.51
C ASP A 227 3.11 -1.80 -13.19
N VAL A 228 4.32 -1.57 -12.65
CA VAL A 228 4.76 -2.17 -11.38
C VAL A 228 5.05 -1.07 -10.38
N MET A 229 4.36 -1.11 -9.25
CA MET A 229 4.56 -0.21 -8.12
C MET A 229 5.12 -0.96 -6.92
N ILE A 230 6.17 -0.38 -6.33
CA ILE A 230 6.88 -0.95 -5.19
C ILE A 230 6.62 -0.09 -3.95
N TYR A 231 6.08 -0.72 -2.91
CA TYR A 231 5.84 -0.09 -1.62
C TYR A 231 6.78 -0.70 -0.59
N ALA A 232 7.97 -0.10 -0.41
CA ALA A 232 8.95 -0.60 0.56
C ALA A 232 8.46 -0.55 2.01
N HIS A 233 7.52 0.35 2.31
CA HIS A 233 6.94 0.58 3.65
C HIS A 233 5.42 0.62 3.55
N ALA A 234 4.80 -0.42 2.97
CA ALA A 234 3.38 -0.42 2.63
C ALA A 234 2.48 -0.34 3.88
N MET A 235 2.76 -1.17 4.88
CA MET A 235 1.98 -1.27 6.11
C MET A 235 2.89 -1.44 7.31
N ILE A 236 2.46 -0.98 8.48
CA ILE A 236 3.12 -1.34 9.74
C ILE A 236 2.82 -2.81 10.02
N ARG A 237 3.85 -3.59 10.31
CA ARG A 237 3.74 -5.02 10.62
C ARG A 237 3.48 -5.22 12.12
N PRO A 238 2.33 -5.79 12.50
CA PRO A 238 1.99 -6.06 13.89
C PRO A 238 2.73 -7.30 14.41
N VAL A 239 4.01 -7.13 14.75
CA VAL A 239 4.83 -8.21 15.33
C VAL A 239 4.46 -8.50 16.79
N PRO A 240 4.81 -9.66 17.36
CA PRO A 240 4.67 -9.90 18.79
C PRO A 240 5.28 -8.77 19.64
N GLY A 241 4.53 -8.29 20.64
CA GLY A 241 4.93 -7.14 21.45
C GLY A 241 4.54 -5.76 20.88
N PHE A 242 3.87 -5.69 19.72
CA PHE A 242 3.46 -4.41 19.12
C PHE A 242 2.38 -3.65 19.93
N ILE A 243 1.33 -4.33 20.42
CA ILE A 243 0.24 -3.67 21.18
C ILE A 243 0.57 -3.56 22.67
N TRP A 244 1.10 -4.63 23.26
CA TRP A 244 1.28 -4.75 24.72
C TRP A 244 2.74 -4.69 25.17
N GLY A 245 3.68 -4.51 24.25
CA GLY A 245 5.10 -4.36 24.58
C GLY A 245 5.43 -2.96 25.08
N ARG A 246 6.68 -2.79 25.55
CA ARG A 246 7.17 -1.49 26.03
C ARG A 246 7.31 -0.44 24.92
N THR A 247 7.23 -0.85 23.66
CA THR A 247 7.13 -0.01 22.48
C THR A 247 5.69 0.45 22.31
N LYS A 248 5.34 1.58 22.94
CA LYS A 248 4.07 2.27 22.69
C LYS A 248 4.23 3.09 21.39
N GLY A 249 3.48 2.71 20.35
CA GLY A 249 3.32 3.51 19.13
C GLY A 249 2.40 4.70 19.30
#